data_AF-A0A1G1YQ85-F1
#
_entry.id   AF-A0A1G1YQ85-F1
#
_cell.length_a   1.000
_cell.length_b   1.000
_cell.length_c   1.000
_cell.angle_alpha   90.00
_cell.angle_beta   90.00
_cell.angle_gamma   90.00
#
_symmetry.space_group_name_H-M   'P 1'
#
loop_
_entity.id
_entity.type
_entity.pdbx_description
1 polymer ?
#
loop_
_entity_poly.entity_id
_entity_poly.type
_entity_poly.pdbx_seq_one_letter_code
_entity_poly.pdbx_strand_id
1 'polypeptide(L)'
;MNWLKENWFRVGLLTVLTICIASAFYWYEWRPMQIRKGCSWIEKQTAARPKVTQADIDQAKIDVAAMPKNKQLFQSITEWRLTKLVAENPHPAVPSETYYETATPAEYSECLHSHGL
;
A
#
# COMPACT_ATOMS: atom_id res chain seq x y z
N MET A 1 -35.04 -47.46 -20.37
CA MET A 1 -34.48 -46.10 -20.11
C MET A 1 -35.59 -45.04 -20.06
N ASN A 2 -36.66 -45.24 -19.27
CA ASN A 2 -37.81 -44.32 -19.23
C ASN A 2 -37.86 -43.42 -17.99
N TRP A 3 -37.19 -43.84 -16.90
CA TRP A 3 -37.15 -43.12 -15.62
C TRP A 3 -36.55 -41.71 -15.72
N LEU A 4 -35.52 -41.55 -16.56
CA LEU A 4 -34.88 -40.27 -16.83
C LEU A 4 -35.81 -39.30 -17.56
N LYS A 5 -36.65 -39.78 -18.49
CA LYS A 5 -37.65 -38.95 -19.20
C LYS A 5 -38.77 -38.49 -18.25
N GLU A 6 -39.20 -39.37 -17.36
CA GLU A 6 -40.31 -39.14 -16.44
C GLU A 6 -39.93 -38.17 -15.31
N ASN A 7 -38.67 -38.19 -14.87
CA ASN A 7 -38.15 -37.31 -13.82
C ASN A 7 -37.26 -36.17 -14.33
N TRP A 8 -37.04 -36.06 -15.65
CA TRP A 8 -36.16 -35.05 -16.27
C TRP A 8 -36.46 -33.64 -15.76
N PHE A 9 -37.75 -33.28 -15.67
CA PHE A 9 -38.15 -31.95 -15.20
C PHE A 9 -37.80 -31.71 -13.73
N ARG A 10 -37.99 -32.71 -12.86
CA ARG A 10 -37.62 -32.62 -11.43
C ARG A 10 -36.11 -32.50 -11.26
N VAL A 11 -35.35 -33.29 -11.99
CA VAL A 11 -33.88 -33.27 -11.96
C VAL A 11 -33.37 -31.93 -12.51
N GLY A 12 -33.93 -31.44 -13.62
CA GLY A 12 -33.61 -30.14 -14.19
C GLY A 12 -33.90 -29.00 -13.22
N LEU A 13 -35.08 -28.99 -12.60
CA LEU A 13 -35.46 -27.98 -11.61
C LEU A 13 -34.53 -27.98 -10.40
N LEU A 14 -34.22 -29.17 -9.85
CA LEU A 14 -33.27 -29.29 -8.74
C LEU A 14 -31.88 -28.76 -9.11
N THR A 15 -31.41 -29.06 -10.32
CA THR A 15 -30.11 -28.59 -10.82
C THR A 15 -30.08 -27.07 -10.97
N VAL A 16 -31.14 -26.46 -11.52
CA VAL A 16 -31.24 -25.00 -11.61
C VAL A 16 -31.26 -24.38 -10.22
N LEU A 17 -32.01 -24.96 -9.29
CA LEU A 17 -32.13 -24.47 -7.93
C LEU A 17 -30.79 -24.53 -7.18
N THR A 18 -30.01 -25.60 -7.33
CA THR A 18 -28.66 -25.69 -6.73
C THR A 18 -27.70 -24.69 -7.35
N ILE A 19 -27.74 -24.47 -8.67
CA ILE A 19 -26.92 -23.46 -9.34
C ILE A 19 -27.29 -22.05 -8.84
N CYS A 20 -28.58 -21.74 -8.69
CA CYS A 20 -29.02 -20.45 -8.16
C CYS A 20 -28.52 -20.22 -6.72
N ILE A 21 -28.60 -21.22 -5.85
CA ILE A 21 -28.11 -21.14 -4.47
C ILE A 21 -26.59 -20.96 -4.46
N ALA A 22 -25.85 -21.75 -5.24
CA ALA A 22 -24.39 -21.63 -5.32
C ALA A 22 -23.97 -20.25 -5.86
N SER A 23 -24.69 -19.73 -6.86
CA SER A 23 -24.43 -18.40 -7.42
C SER A 23 -24.71 -17.29 -6.41
N ALA A 24 -25.81 -17.40 -5.65
CA ALA A 24 -26.12 -16.47 -4.58
C ALA A 24 -25.05 -16.50 -3.49
N PHE A 25 -24.66 -17.70 -3.02
CA PHE A 25 -23.60 -17.85 -2.03
C PHE A 25 -22.27 -17.27 -2.52
N TYR A 26 -21.91 -17.51 -3.77
CA TYR A 26 -20.71 -16.94 -4.38
C TYR A 26 -20.73 -15.39 -4.35
N TRP A 27 -21.86 -14.79 -4.73
CA TRP A 27 -21.97 -13.33 -4.81
C TRP A 27 -22.02 -12.64 -3.44
N TYR A 28 -22.75 -13.23 -2.48
CA TYR A 28 -23.04 -12.60 -1.20
C TYR A 28 -22.08 -12.98 -0.06
N GLU A 29 -21.46 -14.15 -0.11
CA GLU A 29 -20.58 -14.63 0.97
C GLU A 29 -19.12 -14.69 0.50
N TRP A 30 -18.87 -15.39 -0.61
CA TRP A 30 -17.52 -15.70 -1.03
C TRP A 30 -16.77 -14.48 -1.58
N ARG A 31 -17.38 -13.75 -2.53
CA ARG A 31 -16.81 -12.52 -3.11
C ARG A 31 -16.46 -11.47 -2.04
N PRO A 32 -17.37 -11.06 -1.14
CA PRO A 32 -17.03 -10.05 -0.13
C PRO A 32 -15.94 -10.50 0.84
N MET A 33 -15.90 -11.78 1.20
CA MET A 33 -14.83 -12.30 2.05
C MET A 33 -13.45 -12.14 1.40
N GLN A 34 -13.33 -12.43 0.10
CA GLN A 34 -12.06 -12.27 -0.62
C GLN A 34 -11.63 -10.81 -0.71
N ILE A 35 -12.56 -9.90 -1.02
CA ILE A 35 -12.27 -8.48 -1.11
C ILE A 35 -11.80 -7.93 0.25
N ARG A 36 -12.49 -8.28 1.34
CA ARG A 36 -12.08 -7.86 2.70
C ARG A 36 -10.68 -8.34 3.07
N LYS A 37 -10.31 -9.57 2.69
CA LYS A 37 -8.95 -10.10 2.90
C LYS A 37 -7.90 -9.43 2.02
N GLY A 38 -8.27 -9.05 0.80
CA GLY A 38 -7.38 -8.29 -0.09
C GLY A 38 -7.12 -6.88 0.42
N CYS A 39 -8.17 -6.21 0.89
CA CYS A 39 -8.09 -4.84 1.40
C CYS A 39 -7.42 -4.71 2.77
N SER A 40 -7.19 -5.81 3.51
CA SER A 40 -6.55 -5.73 4.83
C SER A 40 -5.06 -5.42 4.75
N TRP A 41 -4.43 -5.62 3.58
CA TRP A 41 -3.01 -5.37 3.35
C TRP A 41 -2.83 -4.44 2.17
N ILE A 42 -1.98 -3.43 2.33
CA ILE A 42 -1.71 -2.46 1.28
C ILE A 42 -0.22 -2.50 0.97
N GLU A 43 0.08 -2.56 -0.32
CA GLU A 43 1.44 -2.40 -0.83
C GLU A 43 1.79 -0.91 -0.83
N LYS A 44 2.82 -0.54 -0.06
CA LYS A 44 3.35 0.82 -0.05
C LYS A 44 4.74 0.82 -0.66
N GLN A 45 5.02 1.90 -1.39
CA GLN A 45 6.36 2.16 -1.93
C GLN A 45 7.03 3.26 -1.15
N THR A 46 8.25 2.98 -0.69
CA THR A 46 9.08 4.00 -0.07
C THR A 46 9.73 4.83 -1.18
N ALA A 47 9.64 6.16 -1.10
CA ALA A 47 10.35 7.02 -2.05
C ALA A 47 11.86 6.75 -2.02
N ALA A 48 12.51 6.83 -3.18
CA ALA A 48 13.97 6.70 -3.27
C ALA A 48 14.63 7.80 -2.41
N ARG A 49 15.53 7.39 -1.50
CA ARG A 49 16.24 8.31 -0.60
C ARG A 49 17.72 8.38 -0.99
N PRO A 50 18.38 9.55 -0.87
CA PRO A 50 19.83 9.61 -1.04
C PRO A 50 20.52 8.72 0.00
N LYS A 51 21.46 7.88 -0.44
CA LYS A 51 22.25 7.04 0.47
C LYS A 51 23.17 7.92 1.33
N VAL A 52 22.85 8.03 2.62
CA VAL A 52 23.69 8.73 3.60
C VAL A 52 24.98 7.93 3.79
N THR A 53 26.12 8.53 3.48
CA THR A 53 27.45 7.93 3.70
C THR A 53 28.00 8.35 5.07
N GLN A 54 28.98 7.61 5.58
CA GLN A 54 29.64 7.95 6.85
C GLN A 54 30.32 9.33 6.78
N ALA A 55 30.81 9.73 5.60
CA ALA A 55 31.39 11.05 5.38
C ALA A 55 30.35 12.17 5.58
N ASP A 56 29.09 11.96 5.18
CA ASP A 56 28.02 12.93 5.37
C ASP A 56 27.66 13.09 6.85
N ILE A 57 27.71 11.99 7.61
CA ILE A 57 27.48 11.99 9.06
C ILE A 57 28.59 12.76 9.77
N ASP A 58 29.85 12.53 9.38
CA ASP A 58 30.99 13.17 10.02
C ASP A 58 31.09 14.66 9.64
N GLN A 59 30.75 15.01 8.39
CA GLN A 59 30.61 16.39 7.96
C GLN A 59 29.46 17.10 8.70
N ALA A 60 28.30 16.46 8.87
CA ALA A 60 27.19 17.03 9.63
C ALA A 60 27.57 17.27 11.11
N LYS A 61 28.36 16.39 11.73
CA LYS A 61 28.87 16.60 13.10
C LYS A 61 29.81 17.79 13.19
N ILE A 62 30.72 17.94 12.23
CA ILE A 62 31.64 19.10 12.15
C ILE A 62 30.83 20.39 11.95
N ASP A 63 29.85 20.37 11.05
CA ASP A 63 29.00 21.52 10.77
C ASP A 63 28.19 21.94 11.99
N VAL A 64 27.56 20.99 12.71
CA VAL A 64 26.84 21.25 13.96
C VAL A 64 27.75 21.79 15.06
N ALA A 65 28.98 21.27 15.18
CA ALA A 65 29.95 21.76 16.15
C ALA A 65 30.46 23.17 15.83
N ALA A 66 30.49 23.55 14.55
CA ALA A 66 30.89 24.87 14.08
C ALA A 66 29.76 25.91 14.10
N MET A 67 28.54 25.57 14.55
CA MET A 67 27.40 26.48 14.50
C MET A 67 27.48 27.61 15.55
N PRO A 68 27.17 28.87 15.17
CA PRO A 68 27.09 29.98 16.11
C PRO A 68 25.87 29.84 17.03
N LYS A 69 26.02 30.13 18.33
CA LYS A 69 24.94 30.04 19.35
C LYS A 69 23.81 31.07 19.19
N ASN A 70 23.82 31.88 18.13
CA ASN A 70 22.82 32.92 17.89
C ASN A 70 21.66 32.37 17.03
N LYS A 71 20.47 32.26 17.63
CA LYS A 71 19.26 31.66 17.04
C LYS A 71 18.75 32.32 15.74
N GLN A 72 18.95 33.61 15.53
CA GLN A 72 18.43 34.30 14.33
C GLN A 72 19.35 34.12 13.12
N LEU A 73 20.67 34.14 13.33
CA LEU A 73 21.65 33.87 12.27
C LEU A 73 21.62 32.39 11.84
N PHE A 74 21.17 31.52 12.74
CA PHE A 74 21.05 30.07 12.53
C PHE A 74 20.09 29.72 11.39
N GLN A 75 18.87 30.27 11.40
CA GLN A 75 17.81 29.89 10.44
C GLN A 75 18.18 30.21 8.98
N SER A 76 18.75 31.40 8.73
CA SER A 76 19.11 31.82 7.37
C SER A 76 20.31 31.07 6.80
N ILE A 77 21.29 30.70 7.64
CA ILE A 77 22.48 29.94 7.21
C ILE A 77 22.10 28.48 6.90
N THR A 78 21.21 27.88 7.69
CA THR A 78 20.78 26.49 7.47
C THR A 78 20.02 26.31 6.17
N GLU A 79 19.12 27.23 5.81
CA GLU A 79 18.34 27.13 4.56
C GLU A 79 19.22 27.20 3.31
N TRP A 80 20.20 28.12 3.30
CA TRP A 80 21.12 28.29 2.17
C TRP A 80 22.12 27.14 2.02
N ARG A 81 22.62 26.58 3.14
CA ARG A 81 23.51 25.41 3.08
C ARG A 81 22.78 24.14 2.65
N LEU A 82 21.56 23.92 3.13
CA LEU A 82 20.78 22.73 2.74
C LEU A 82 20.52 22.71 1.24
N THR A 83 20.15 23.85 0.65
CA THR A 83 19.90 23.96 -0.79
C THR A 83 21.17 23.71 -1.62
N LYS A 84 22.33 24.17 -1.14
CA LYS A 84 23.61 23.98 -1.83
C LYS A 84 24.13 22.53 -1.75
N LEU A 85 24.04 21.90 -0.57
CA LEU A 85 24.48 20.51 -0.37
C LEU A 85 23.70 19.50 -1.22
N VAL A 86 22.39 19.73 -1.41
CA VAL A 86 21.54 18.87 -2.25
C VAL A 86 21.89 18.99 -3.74
N ALA A 87 22.44 20.13 -4.18
CA ALA A 87 22.78 20.37 -5.59
C ALA A 87 24.17 19.84 -5.99
N GLU A 88 25.14 19.84 -5.09
CA GLU A 88 26.55 19.50 -5.42
C GLU A 88 26.89 18.01 -5.29
N ASN A 89 26.11 17.21 -4.55
CA ASN A 89 26.37 15.77 -4.37
C ASN A 89 25.10 14.94 -4.57
N PRO A 90 24.79 14.50 -5.80
CA PRO A 90 23.76 13.50 -6.01
C PRO A 90 24.26 12.17 -5.44
N HIS A 91 23.94 11.89 -4.17
CA HIS A 91 24.18 10.58 -3.58
C HIS A 91 23.47 9.51 -4.42
N PRO A 92 24.08 8.33 -4.62
CA PRO A 92 23.38 7.23 -5.26
C PRO A 92 22.09 6.96 -4.49
N ALA A 93 20.96 7.00 -5.19
CA ALA A 93 19.67 6.77 -4.58
C ALA A 93 19.59 5.33 -4.09
N VAL A 94 19.16 5.14 -2.84
CA VAL A 94 18.62 3.87 -2.40
C VAL A 94 17.34 3.64 -3.21
N PRO A 95 17.22 2.50 -3.92
CA PRO A 95 16.05 2.23 -4.73
C PRO A 95 14.79 2.21 -3.85
N SER A 96 13.65 2.55 -4.44
CA SER A 96 12.36 2.42 -3.77
C SER A 96 12.10 0.96 -3.39
N GLU A 97 11.75 0.73 -2.13
CA GLU A 97 11.37 -0.59 -1.64
C GLU A 97 9.85 -0.69 -1.49
N THR A 98 9.29 -1.80 -1.98
CA THR A 98 7.89 -2.20 -1.79
C THR A 98 7.76 -2.98 -0.49
N TYR A 99 6.83 -2.61 0.37
CA TYR A 99 6.52 -3.36 1.59
C TYR A 99 5.01 -3.42 1.82
N TYR A 100 4.56 -4.42 2.59
CA TYR A 100 3.16 -4.60 2.95
C TYR A 100 2.92 -4.17 4.39
N GLU A 101 1.90 -3.36 4.61
CA GLU A 101 1.41 -3.02 5.94
C GLU A 101 -0.10 -3.22 6.05
N THR A 102 -0.59 -3.36 7.28
CA THR A 102 -2.02 -3.46 7.57
C THR A 102 -2.70 -2.15 7.18
N ALA A 103 -3.78 -2.23 6.41
CA ALA A 103 -4.55 -1.06 5.99
C ALA A 103 -5.08 -0.27 7.18
N THR A 104 -4.96 1.06 7.13
CA THR A 104 -5.68 1.93 8.06
C THR A 104 -7.19 1.84 7.82
N PRO A 105 -8.04 2.20 8.80
CA PRO A 105 -9.50 2.15 8.61
C PRO A 105 -9.99 2.94 7.39
N ALA A 106 -9.34 4.08 7.09
CA ALA A 106 -9.66 4.90 5.93
C ALA A 106 -9.31 4.18 4.62
N GLU A 107 -8.08 3.70 4.48
CA GLU A 107 -7.63 3.00 3.27
C GLU A 107 -8.40 1.69 3.05
N TYR A 108 -8.71 0.97 4.13
CA TYR A 108 -9.56 -0.21 4.08
C TYR A 108 -10.96 0.13 3.55
N SER A 109 -11.57 1.20 4.04
CA SER A 109 -12.89 1.65 3.58
C SER A 109 -12.88 2.07 2.11
N GLU A 110 -11.85 2.80 1.68
CA GLU A 110 -11.68 3.23 0.30
C GLU A 110 -11.50 2.04 -0.64
N CYS A 111 -10.69 1.05 -0.21
CA CYS A 111 -10.52 -0.20 -0.93
C CYS A 111 -11.83 -0.99 -1.08
N LEU A 112 -12.64 -1.10 -0.02
CA LEU A 112 -13.96 -1.74 -0.10
C LEU A 112 -14.88 -1.02 -1.09
N HIS A 113 -14.96 0.31 -0.99
CA HIS A 113 -15.77 1.14 -1.89
C HIS A 113 -15.36 0.96 -3.36
N SER A 114 -14.05 0.90 -3.65
CA SER A 114 -13.55 0.69 -5.02
C SER A 114 -13.96 -0.67 -5.61
N HIS A 115 -14.23 -1.66 -4.78
CA HIS A 115 -14.68 -3.01 -5.18
C HIS A 115 -16.21 -3.17 -5.15
N GLY A 116 -16.95 -2.11 -4.81
CA GLY A 116 -18.41 -2.08 -4.73
C GLY A 116 -18.99 -2.79 -3.50
N LEU A 117 -18.28 -2.71 -2.37
CA LEU A 117 -18.76 -3.14 -1.05
C LEU A 117 -19.02 -1.96 -0.12
#